data_AF-A0A9P9A781-F1
#
_entry.id   AF-A0A9P9A781-F1
#
_cell.length_a   1.000
_cell.length_b   1.000
_cell.length_c   1.000
_cell.angle_alpha   90.00
_cell.angle_beta   90.00
_cell.angle_gamma   90.00
#
_symmetry.space_group_name_H-M   'P 1'
#
loop_
_entity.id
_entity.type
_entity.pdbx_description
1 polymer ?
#
loop_
_entity_poly.entity_id
_entity_poly.type
_entity_poly.pdbx_seq_one_letter_code
_entity_poly.pdbx_strand_id
1 'polypeptide(L)' 'MAPIKKAYSRPTARKILKAHSNCNVTKNLDVLIYLDYLRFMQVIKEAAIESKQAGERTITPKSVTKATADALARFKS' A
#
# COMPACT_ATOMS: atom_id res chain seq x y z
N MET A 1 -12.19 16.06 -21.64
CA MET A 1 -10.90 15.61 -21.03
C MET A 1 -11.24 14.78 -19.81
N ALA A 2 -10.85 13.49 -19.79
CA ALA A 2 -11.02 12.67 -18.60
C ALA A 2 -10.22 13.32 -17.45
N PRO A 3 -10.80 13.46 -16.24
CA PRO A 3 -10.10 14.08 -15.13
C PRO A 3 -8.81 13.31 -14.88
N ILE A 4 -7.68 14.01 -14.83
CA ILE A 4 -6.41 13.45 -14.37
C ILE A 4 -6.69 12.96 -12.96
N LYS A 5 -6.90 11.65 -12.80
CA LYS A 5 -7.12 11.04 -11.50
C LYS A 5 -5.84 11.26 -10.73
N LYS A 6 -5.86 12.19 -9.77
CA LYS A 6 -4.73 12.38 -8.86
C LYS A 6 -4.39 11.02 -8.27
N ALA A 7 -3.10 10.66 -8.32
CA ALA A 7 -2.62 9.32 -7.97
C ALA A 7 -3.04 8.90 -6.55
N TYR A 8 -3.27 9.87 -5.67
CA TYR A 8 -3.87 9.70 -4.36
C TYR A 8 -4.52 11.00 -3.85
N SER A 9 -5.40 10.87 -2.86
CA SER A 9 -5.99 12.01 -2.16
C SER A 9 -5.06 12.53 -1.06
N ARG A 10 -4.41 13.67 -1.30
CA ARG A 10 -3.59 14.38 -0.30
C ARG A 10 -4.32 14.69 1.01
N PRO A 11 -5.58 15.18 1.03
CA PRO A 11 -6.28 15.45 2.29
C PRO A 11 -6.57 14.17 3.08
N THR A 12 -6.91 13.07 2.40
CA THR A 12 -7.15 11.77 3.06
C THR A 12 -5.87 11.22 3.68
N ALA A 13 -4.76 11.24 2.94
CA ALA A 13 -3.46 10.80 3.45
C ALA A 13 -3.03 11.59 4.69
N ARG A 14 -3.21 12.92 4.69
CA ARG A 14 -2.92 13.75 5.86
C ARG A 14 -3.83 13.46 7.06
N LYS A 15 -5.10 13.13 6.83
CA LYS A 15 -6.04 12.76 7.91
C LYS A 15 -5.63 11.45 8.57
N ILE A 16 -5.31 10.43 7.77
CA ILE A 16 -4.81 9.14 8.26
C ILE A 16 -3.53 9.35 9.07
N LEU A 17 -2.58 10.10 8.51
CA LEU A 17 -1.31 10.35 9.18
C LEU A 17 -1.50 11.04 10.53
N LYS A 18 -2.30 12.11 10.60
CA LYS A 18 -2.59 12.79 11.87
C LYS A 18 -3.23 11.88 12.90
N ALA A 19 -4.10 10.96 12.47
CA ALA A 19 -4.77 10.02 13.36
C ALA A 19 -3.81 8.96 13.96
N HIS A 20 -2.73 8.62 13.24
CA HIS A 20 -1.87 7.49 13.61
C HIS A 20 -0.44 7.85 14.02
N SER A 21 0.05 9.06 13.73
CA SER A 21 1.47 9.40 13.96
C SER A 21 1.73 10.28 15.19
N ASN A 22 0.72 10.88 15.84
CA ASN A 22 0.89 11.87 16.92
C ASN A 22 1.93 12.99 16.61
N CYS A 23 2.36 13.13 15.37
CA CYS A 23 3.40 14.05 14.93
C CYS A 23 2.80 15.19 14.10
N ASN A 24 3.49 16.34 14.12
CA ASN A 24 3.16 17.45 13.25
C ASN A 24 3.46 17.09 11.79
N VAL A 25 2.42 17.06 10.97
CA VAL A 25 2.54 16.75 9.53
C VAL A 25 3.11 17.94 8.78
N THR A 26 4.41 17.88 8.48
CA THR A 26 5.17 18.85 7.68
C THR A 26 4.68 18.89 6.22
N LYS A 27 4.94 19.99 5.51
CA LYS A 27 4.65 20.10 4.07
C LYS A 27 5.32 18.95 3.31
N ASN A 28 4.57 18.30 2.42
CA ASN A 28 5.00 17.18 1.55
C ASN A 28 5.29 15.83 2.22
N LEU A 29 5.08 15.68 3.53
CA LEU A 29 5.20 14.38 4.19
C LEU A 29 4.24 13.34 3.60
N ASP A 30 3.08 13.79 3.13
CA ASP A 30 2.09 12.97 2.44
C ASP A 30 2.58 12.40 1.11
N VAL A 31 3.54 13.04 0.44
CA VAL A 31 4.17 12.54 -0.79
C VAL A 31 5.14 11.41 -0.47
N LEU A 32 5.97 11.58 0.57
CA LEU A 32 6.94 10.56 0.99
C LEU A 32 6.23 9.29 1.43
N ILE A 33 5.16 9.41 2.21
CA ILE A 33 4.35 8.27 2.62
C ILE A 33 3.63 7.64 1.43
N TYR A 34 3.21 8.43 0.45
CA TYR A 34 2.62 7.86 -0.77
C TYR A 34 3.63 7.02 -1.56
N LEU A 35 4.88 7.45 -1.66
CA LEU A 35 5.94 6.67 -2.29
C LEU A 35 6.20 5.36 -1.54
N ASP A 36 6.21 5.42 -0.21
CA ASP A 36 6.38 4.23 0.63
C ASP A 36 5.18 3.26 0.49
N TYR A 37 3.96 3.80 0.43
CA TYR A 37 2.75 3.05 0.14
C TYR A 37 2.78 2.39 -1.25
N LEU A 38 3.28 3.08 -2.28
CA LEU A 38 3.45 2.48 -3.61
C LEU A 38 4.45 1.32 -3.58
N ARG A 39 5.48 1.41 -2.74
CA ARG A 39 6.40 0.29 -2.51
C ARG A 39 5.70 -0.85 -1.79
N PHE A 40 4.86 -0.56 -0.79
CA PHE A 40 4.04 -1.57 -0.11
C PHE A 40 3.05 -2.25 -1.07
N MET A 41 2.46 -1.53 -2.02
CA MET A 41 1.55 -2.11 -3.02
C MET A 41 2.23 -3.14 -3.96
N GLN A 42 3.56 -3.25 -3.96
CA GLN A 42 4.26 -4.36 -4.62
C GLN A 42 3.84 -5.73 -4.05
N VAL A 43 3.26 -5.79 -2.85
CA VAL A 43 2.57 -6.96 -2.28
C VAL A 43 1.59 -7.59 -3.24
N ILE A 44 0.89 -6.80 -4.07
CA ILE A 44 -0.09 -7.33 -5.03
C ILE A 44 0.60 -8.22 -6.08
N LYS A 45 1.83 -7.86 -6.48
CA LYS A 45 2.63 -8.69 -7.40
C LYS A 45 3.06 -9.98 -6.72
N GLU A 46 3.47 -9.93 -5.46
CA GLU A 46 3.83 -11.12 -4.69
C GLU A 46 2.62 -12.05 -4.48
N ALA A 47 1.46 -11.49 -4.11
CA ALA A 47 0.21 -12.24 -4.00
C ALA A 47 -0.19 -12.91 -5.32
N ALA A 48 0.03 -12.25 -6.46
CA ALA A 48 -0.22 -12.83 -7.78
C ALA A 48 0.73 -14.01 -8.09
N ILE A 49 1.99 -13.93 -7.66
CA ILE A 49 2.96 -15.03 -7.79
C ILE A 49 2.54 -16.21 -6.91
N GLU A 50 2.16 -15.95 -5.65
CA GLU A 50 1.69 -16.99 -4.73
C GLU A 50 0.41 -17.67 -5.23
N SER A 51 -0.55 -16.91 -5.73
CA SER A 51 -1.79 -17.43 -6.32
C SER A 51 -1.49 -18.32 -7.53
N LYS A 52 -0.55 -17.91 -8.40
CA LYS A 52 -0.10 -18.73 -9.53
C LYS A 52 0.62 -20.00 -9.09
N GLN A 53 1.45 -19.94 -8.06
CA GLN A 53 2.12 -21.12 -7.49
C GLN A 53 1.14 -22.10 -6.84
N ALA A 54 0.07 -21.59 -6.23
CA ALA A 54 -1.02 -22.38 -5.68
C ALA A 54 -1.94 -23.00 -6.76
N GLY A 55 -1.73 -22.69 -8.05
CA GLY A 55 -2.54 -23.18 -9.15
C GLY A 55 -3.89 -22.46 -9.32
N GLU A 56 -4.08 -21.33 -8.64
CA GLU A 56 -5.32 -20.55 -8.69
C GLU A 56 -5.29 -19.55 -9.85
N ARG A 57 -6.42 -19.41 -10.54
CA ARG A 57 -6.55 -18.57 -11.75
C ARG A 57 -6.80 -17.09 -11.44
N THR A 58 -7.08 -16.77 -10.18
CA THR A 58 -7.45 -15.44 -9.68
C THR A 58 -6.80 -15.20 -8.34
N ILE A 59 -6.37 -13.97 -8.08
CA ILE A 59 -5.85 -13.57 -6.77
C ILE A 59 -6.89 -13.89 -5.69
N THR A 60 -6.57 -14.82 -4.81
CA THR A 60 -7.46 -15.23 -3.72
C THR A 60 -7.16 -14.47 -2.43
N PRO A 61 -8.15 -14.34 -1.53
CA PRO A 61 -7.94 -13.70 -0.23
C PRO A 61 -6.78 -14.31 0.55
N LYS A 62 -6.56 -15.63 0.45
CA LYS A 62 -5.49 -16.36 1.13
C LYS A 62 -4.11 -15.90 0.67
N SER A 63 -3.89 -15.81 -0.64
CA SER A 63 -2.64 -15.31 -1.22
C SER A 63 -2.38 -13.85 -0.82
N VAL A 64 -3.43 -13.01 -0.75
CA VAL A 64 -3.29 -11.63 -0.29
C VAL A 64 -2.91 -11.57 1.18
N THR A 65 -3.56 -12.34 2.06
CA THR A 65 -3.23 -12.33 3.50
C THR A 65 -1.81 -12.79 3.76
N LYS A 66 -1.31 -13.77 3.02
CA LYS A 66 0.04 -14.30 3.18
C LYS A 66 1.10 -13.31 2.67
N ALA A 67 0.97 -12.83 1.43
CA ALA A 67 1.85 -11.79 0.90
C ALA A 67 1.83 -10.49 1.74
N THR A 68 0.68 -10.13 2.33
CA THR A 68 0.57 -8.97 3.23
C THR A 68 1.37 -9.18 4.51
N ALA A 69 1.31 -10.37 5.12
CA ALA A 69 2.10 -10.68 6.33
C ALA A 69 3.60 -10.60 6.04
N ASP A 70 4.05 -11.16 4.92
CA ASP A 70 5.46 -11.16 4.50
C ASP A 70 5.97 -9.74 4.23
N ALA A 71 5.18 -8.90 3.57
CA ALA A 71 5.58 -7.52 3.36
C ALA A 71 5.52 -6.69 4.63
N LEU A 72 4.51 -6.86 5.49
CA LEU A 72 4.50 -6.18 6.78
C LEU A 72 5.74 -6.52 7.61
N ALA A 73 6.23 -7.76 7.55
CA ALA A 73 7.49 -8.14 8.20
C ALA A 73 8.71 -7.38 7.61
N ARG A 74 8.73 -7.13 6.30
CA ARG A 74 9.80 -6.34 5.65
C ARG A 74 9.74 -4.85 5.95
N PHE A 75 8.55 -4.30 6.18
CA PHE A 75 8.33 -2.88 6.48
C PHE A 75 8.39 -2.57 7.99
N LYS A 76 8.33 -3.59 8.85
CA LYS A 76 8.51 -3.45 10.31
C LYS A 76 10.00 -3.35 10.62
N SER A 77 10.56 -2.14 10.48
CA SER A 77 11.90 -1.78 10.95
C SER A 77 11.95 -1.74 12.47
#